data_AF-A0A970YRW8-F1
#
_entry.id   AF-A0A970YRW8-F1
#
_cell.length_a   1.000
_cell.length_b   1.000
_cell.length_c   1.000
_cell.angle_alpha   90.00
_cell.angle_beta   90.00
_cell.angle_gamma   90.00
#
_symmetry.space_group_name_H-M   'P 1'
#
loop_
_entity.id
_entity.type
_entity.pdbx_description
1 polymer ?
#
loop_
_entity_poly.entity_id
_entity_poly.type
_entity_poly.pdbx_seq_one_letter_code
_entity_poly.pdbx_strand_id
1 'polypeptide(L)'
;MAAKVEICGVNTSKLPVYKDAQMKEMIEKIKQGDKETRDEFIRGNLRLVLSVIQRFNNRGENPDDLFQVGCIGLIKALDNFDTSHNVKFSTYAVPMIIGEIRRYLRDNNAIRVSR
;
A
#
# COMPACT_ATOMS: atom_id res chain seq x y z
N MET A 1 -16.49 15.46 -10.75
CA MET A 1 -16.88 15.20 -9.35
C MET A 1 -15.97 14.10 -8.80
N ALA A 2 -15.03 14.44 -7.92
CA ALA A 2 -14.24 13.41 -7.24
C ALA A 2 -15.17 12.72 -6.24
N ALA A 3 -15.60 11.50 -6.55
CA ALA A 3 -16.45 10.72 -5.68
C ALA A 3 -15.76 10.57 -4.31
N LYS A 4 -16.46 10.95 -3.25
CA LYS A 4 -16.03 10.77 -1.86
C LYS A 4 -16.04 9.26 -1.57
N VAL A 5 -14.92 8.60 -1.84
CA VAL A 5 -14.75 7.19 -1.57
C VAL A 5 -14.22 7.07 -0.14
N GLU A 6 -15.08 6.69 0.79
CA GLU A 6 -14.70 6.21 2.12
C GLU A 6 -14.51 4.69 1.99
N ILE A 7 -13.26 4.23 2.11
CA ILE A 7 -12.90 2.81 2.21
C ILE A 7 -12.20 2.65 3.55
N CYS A 8 -12.64 1.68 4.37
CA CYS A 8 -12.22 1.51 5.77
C CYS A 8 -12.30 2.79 6.62
N GLY A 9 -13.28 3.67 6.39
CA GLY A 9 -13.43 4.92 7.13
C GLY A 9 -12.33 5.97 6.88
N VAL A 10 -11.44 5.75 5.91
CA VAL A 10 -10.35 6.68 5.58
C VAL A 10 -10.83 7.70 4.54
N ASN A 11 -10.84 8.98 4.90
CA ASN A 11 -11.17 10.05 3.96
C ASN A 11 -9.98 10.32 3.02
N THR A 12 -10.11 9.82 1.80
CA THR A 12 -9.07 9.85 0.76
C THR A 12 -8.67 11.25 0.30
N SER A 13 -9.55 12.25 0.47
CA SER A 13 -9.30 13.65 0.08
C SER A 13 -8.41 14.41 1.08
N LYS A 14 -8.28 13.91 2.32
CA LYS A 14 -7.48 14.56 3.38
C LYS A 14 -6.10 13.94 3.57
N LEU A 15 -5.73 12.92 2.79
CA LEU A 15 -4.45 12.24 2.95
C LEU A 15 -3.29 13.09 2.41
N PRO A 16 -2.19 13.23 3.18
CA PRO A 16 -1.04 14.02 2.76
C PRO A 16 -0.36 13.36 1.56
N VAL A 17 0.19 14.19 0.67
CA VAL A 17 0.99 13.75 -0.47
C VAL A 17 2.38 14.33 -0.34
N TYR A 18 3.37 13.47 -0.21
CA TYR A 18 4.78 13.85 -0.06
C TYR A 18 5.47 13.91 -1.42
N LYS A 19 6.48 14.76 -1.54
CA LYS A 19 7.37 14.76 -2.71
C LYS A 19 8.37 13.61 -2.61
N ASP A 20 8.91 13.17 -3.75
CA ASP A 20 9.88 12.07 -3.81
C ASP A 20 11.11 12.31 -2.92
N ALA A 21 11.61 13.55 -2.83
CA ALA A 21 12.73 13.91 -1.95
C ALA A 21 12.39 13.75 -0.47
N GLN A 22 11.21 14.23 -0.05
CA GLN A 22 10.72 14.10 1.32
C GLN A 22 10.52 12.63 1.71
N MET A 23 9.97 11.82 0.79
CA MET A 23 9.82 10.39 1.02
C MET A 23 11.16 9.69 1.27
N LYS A 24 12.22 10.06 0.53
CA LYS A 24 13.56 9.50 0.77
C LYS A 24 14.07 9.85 2.17
N GLU A 25 13.95 11.10 2.58
CA GLU A 25 14.34 11.53 3.94
C GLU A 25 13.55 10.80 5.04
N MET A 26 12.24 10.63 4.85
CA MET A 26 11.41 9.87 5.78
C MET A 26 11.86 8.40 5.88
N ILE A 27 12.19 7.75 4.76
CA ILE A 27 12.66 6.36 4.75
C ILE A 27 13.98 6.22 5.51
N GLU A 28 14.91 7.18 5.38
CA GLU A 28 16.16 7.16 6.16
C GLU A 28 15.91 7.29 7.67
N LYS A 29 14.98 8.16 8.10
CA LYS A 29 14.57 8.24 9.51
C LYS A 29 13.92 6.95 10.00
N ILE A 30 13.09 6.32 9.17
CA ILE A 30 12.44 5.04 9.49
C ILE A 30 13.49 3.94 9.70
N LYS A 31 14.55 3.90 8.88
CA LYS A 31 15.68 2.97 9.06
C LYS A 31 16.42 3.19 10.37
N GLN A 32 16.42 4.41 10.90
CA GLN A 32 16.98 4.75 12.22
C GLN A 32 16.04 4.38 13.39
N GLY A 33 14.85 3.82 13.10
CA GLY A 33 13.91 3.35 14.11
C GLY A 33 12.82 4.36 14.49
N ASP A 34 12.68 5.46 13.75
CA ASP A 34 11.61 6.43 13.98
C ASP A 34 10.23 5.86 13.61
N LYS A 35 9.47 5.50 14.65
CA LYS A 35 8.12 4.91 14.52
C LYS A 35 7.07 5.95 14.13
N GLU A 36 7.22 7.20 14.54
CA GLU A 36 6.25 8.25 14.20
C GLU A 36 6.33 8.59 12.71
N THR A 37 7.55 8.76 12.20
CA THR A 37 7.78 8.96 10.76
C THR A 37 7.31 7.74 9.96
N ARG A 38 7.44 6.53 10.49
CA ARG A 38 6.93 5.30 9.85
C ARG A 38 5.41 5.33 9.69
N ASP A 39 4.69 5.65 10.75
CA ASP A 39 3.23 5.74 10.72
C ASP A 39 2.75 6.85 9.78
N GLU A 40 3.43 7.99 9.82
CA GLU A 40 3.16 9.11 8.91
C GLU A 40 3.38 8.70 7.44
N PHE A 41 4.50 8.02 7.14
CA PHE A 41 4.82 7.55 5.80
C PHE A 41 3.77 6.57 5.27
N ILE A 42 3.35 5.60 6.10
CA ILE A 42 2.30 4.63 5.73
C ILE A 42 1.00 5.37 5.44
N ARG A 43 0.57 6.29 6.31
CA ARG A 43 -0.67 7.09 6.13
C ARG A 43 -0.63 7.91 4.83
N GLY A 44 0.49 8.55 4.52
CA GLY A 44 0.67 9.30 3.27
C GLY A 44 0.56 8.46 2.00
N ASN A 45 0.91 7.18 2.09
CA ASN A 45 0.91 6.27 0.94
C ASN A 45 -0.38 5.43 0.82
N LEU A 46 -1.40 5.64 1.67
CA LEU A 46 -2.67 4.90 1.56
C LEU A 46 -3.41 5.16 0.23
N ARG A 47 -3.25 6.36 -0.36
CA ARG A 47 -3.81 6.67 -1.70
C ARG A 47 -3.23 5.76 -2.79
N LEU A 48 -1.96 5.36 -2.66
CA LEU A 48 -1.34 4.42 -3.58
C LEU A 48 -2.05 3.06 -3.51
N VAL A 49 -2.28 2.54 -2.30
CA VAL A 49 -3.00 1.28 -2.09
C VAL A 49 -4.39 1.34 -2.71
N LEU A 50 -5.13 2.42 -2.46
CA LEU A 50 -6.47 2.63 -3.03
C LEU A 50 -6.47 2.60 -4.57
N SER A 51 -5.48 3.23 -5.20
CA SER A 51 -5.35 3.20 -6.67
C SER A 51 -5.02 1.80 -7.21
N VAL A 52 -4.34 0.97 -6.43
CA VAL A 52 -3.98 -0.40 -6.82
C VAL A 52 -5.19 -1.32 -6.69
N ILE A 53 -5.96 -1.25 -5.59
CA ILE A 53 -7.11 -2.12 -5.36
C ILE A 53 -8.23 -1.91 -6.38
N GLN A 54 -8.37 -0.70 -6.95
CA GLN A 54 -9.36 -0.40 -7.99
C GLN A 54 -9.26 -1.35 -9.20
N ARG A 55 -8.07 -1.90 -9.46
CA ARG A 55 -7.83 -2.90 -10.52
C ARG A 55 -8.45 -4.27 -10.23
N PHE A 56 -8.91 -4.50 -8.99
CA PHE A 56 -9.46 -5.75 -8.50
C PHE A 56 -10.95 -5.68 -8.14
N ASN A 57 -11.61 -4.52 -8.31
CA ASN A 57 -13.01 -4.32 -7.94
C ASN A 57 -13.99 -5.33 -8.58
N ASN A 58 -13.67 -5.90 -9.74
CA ASN A 58 -14.55 -6.84 -10.46
C ASN A 58 -14.43 -8.30 -9.98
N ARG A 59 -13.74 -8.56 -8.85
CA ARG A 59 -13.47 -9.93 -8.36
C ARG A 59 -14.52 -10.45 -7.36
N GLY A 60 -15.49 -9.63 -6.95
CA GLY A 60 -16.55 -10.01 -6.01
C GLY A 60 -16.14 -10.02 -4.53
N GLU A 61 -14.91 -9.62 -4.22
CA GLU A 61 -14.40 -9.50 -2.84
C GLU A 61 -14.78 -8.17 -2.20
N ASN A 62 -14.81 -8.14 -0.87
CA ASN A 62 -15.00 -6.92 -0.11
C ASN A 62 -13.81 -5.95 -0.34
N PRO A 63 -14.05 -4.71 -0.83
CA PRO A 63 -13.00 -3.71 -1.02
C PRO A 63 -12.18 -3.39 0.24
N ASP A 64 -12.80 -3.50 1.42
CA ASP A 64 -12.12 -3.24 2.70
C ASP A 64 -11.07 -4.32 3.02
N ASP A 65 -11.36 -5.58 2.71
CA ASP A 65 -10.40 -6.68 2.91
C ASP A 65 -9.23 -6.55 1.93
N LEU A 66 -9.52 -6.22 0.66
CA LEU A 66 -8.49 -5.94 -0.35
C LEU A 66 -7.61 -4.75 0.06
N PHE A 67 -8.21 -3.73 0.66
CA PHE A 67 -7.48 -2.55 1.14
C PHE A 67 -6.56 -2.90 2.31
N GLN A 68 -7.02 -3.68 3.29
CA GLN A 68 -6.20 -4.14 4.41
C GLN A 68 -5.03 -5.01 3.95
N VAL A 69 -5.30 -5.98 3.06
CA VAL A 69 -4.25 -6.81 2.43
C VAL A 69 -3.26 -5.94 1.64
N GLY A 70 -3.77 -4.94 0.92
CA GLY A 70 -2.93 -3.99 0.21
C GLY A 70 -2.05 -3.16 1.15
N CYS A 71 -2.54 -2.77 2.32
CA CYS A 71 -1.75 -2.09 3.35
C CYS A 71 -0.63 -3.00 3.90
N ILE A 72 -0.88 -4.30 4.07
CA ILE A 72 0.17 -5.27 4.42
C ILE A 72 1.27 -5.27 3.35
N GLY A 73 0.89 -5.25 2.06
CA GLY A 73 1.84 -5.15 0.96
C GLY A 73 2.64 -3.85 0.96
N LEU A 74 2.02 -2.72 1.31
CA LEU A 74 2.69 -1.43 1.48
C LEU A 74 3.72 -1.47 2.62
N ILE A 75 3.36 -2.04 3.77
CA ILE A 75 4.25 -2.17 4.94
C ILE A 75 5.46 -3.03 4.58
N LYS A 76 5.23 -4.19 3.96
CA LYS A 76 6.33 -5.05 3.47
C LYS A 76 7.22 -4.33 2.46
N ALA A 77 6.64 -3.53 1.58
CA ALA A 77 7.41 -2.73 0.64
C ALA A 77 8.29 -1.71 1.36
N LEU A 78 7.77 -1.01 2.39
CA LEU A 78 8.56 -0.09 3.21
C LEU A 78 9.71 -0.80 3.92
N ASP A 79 9.46 -1.98 4.49
CA ASP A 79 10.47 -2.74 5.26
C ASP A 79 11.64 -3.23 4.41
N ASN A 80 11.41 -3.47 3.11
CA ASN A 80 12.40 -4.06 2.21
C ASN A 80 12.88 -3.09 1.12
N PHE A 81 12.44 -1.83 1.15
CA PHE A 81 12.84 -0.86 0.14
C PHE A 81 14.27 -0.37 0.36
N ASP A 82 15.11 -0.53 -0.66
CA ASP A 82 16.46 0.01 -0.68
C ASP A 82 16.49 1.38 -1.39
N THR A 83 16.93 2.40 -0.64
CA THR A 83 17.11 3.77 -1.12
C THR A 83 18.36 3.94 -1.99
N SER A 84 19.27 2.95 -2.00
CA SER A 84 20.43 2.92 -2.90
C SER A 84 20.01 2.80 -4.36
N HIS A 85 18.85 2.19 -4.62
CA HIS A 85 18.29 2.06 -5.94
C HIS A 85 17.70 3.41 -6.37
N ASN A 86 18.13 3.95 -7.51
CA ASN A 86 17.67 5.25 -8.03
C ASN A 86 16.26 5.16 -8.65
N VAL A 87 15.32 4.58 -7.92
CA VAL A 87 13.92 4.37 -8.32
C VAL A 87 12.99 4.99 -7.29
N LYS A 88 11.75 5.26 -7.70
CA LYS A 88 10.73 5.76 -6.78
C LYS A 88 10.23 4.62 -5.90
N PHE A 89 9.86 4.94 -4.65
CA PHE A 89 9.24 3.96 -3.74
C PHE A 89 8.01 3.29 -4.36
N SER A 90 7.16 4.06 -5.04
CA SER A 90 5.96 3.54 -5.71
C SER A 90 6.27 2.47 -6.78
N THR A 91 7.42 2.57 -7.46
CA THR A 91 7.88 1.58 -8.43
C THR A 91 8.08 0.21 -7.77
N TYR A 92 8.59 0.17 -6.54
CA TYR A 92 8.77 -1.05 -5.76
C TYR A 92 7.49 -1.49 -5.04
N ALA A 93 6.73 -0.54 -4.48
CA ALA A 93 5.55 -0.83 -3.69
C ALA A 93 4.39 -1.41 -4.50
N VAL A 94 4.14 -0.91 -5.73
CA VAL A 94 3.02 -1.37 -6.56
C VAL A 94 3.05 -2.88 -6.84
N PRO A 95 4.15 -3.50 -7.34
CA PRO A 95 4.18 -4.94 -7.55
C PRO A 95 4.05 -5.75 -6.26
N MET A 96 4.58 -5.25 -5.13
CA MET A 96 4.43 -5.87 -3.82
C MET A 96 2.96 -5.91 -3.36
N ILE A 97 2.26 -4.77 -3.44
CA ILE A 97 0.83 -4.65 -3.11
C ILE A 97 -0.01 -5.58 -3.99
N ILE A 98 0.24 -5.58 -5.30
CA ILE A 98 -0.45 -6.47 -6.25
C ILE A 98 -0.20 -7.95 -5.91
N GLY A 99 1.04 -8.30 -5.55
CA GLY A 99 1.42 -9.65 -5.17
C GLY A 99 0.65 -10.16 -3.96
N GLU A 100 0.58 -9.33 -2.90
CA GLU A 100 -0.19 -9.67 -1.68
C GLU A 100 -1.68 -9.83 -1.97
N ILE A 101 -2.29 -8.92 -2.74
CA ILE A 101 -3.70 -9.02 -3.13
C ILE A 101 -3.95 -10.29 -3.95
N ARG A 102 -3.10 -10.59 -4.94
CA ARG A 102 -3.24 -11.81 -5.76
C ARG A 102 -3.06 -13.09 -4.95
N ARG A 103 -2.21 -13.06 -3.92
CA ARG A 103 -2.03 -14.18 -2.99
C ARG A 103 -3.31 -14.38 -2.18
N TYR A 104 -3.83 -13.33 -1.55
CA TYR A 104 -5.10 -13.36 -0.83
C TYR A 104 -6.26 -13.91 -1.67
N LEU A 105 -6.44 -13.39 -2.89
CA LEU A 105 -7.49 -13.83 -3.82
C LEU A 105 -7.39 -15.31 -4.20
N ARG A 106 -6.19 -15.87 -4.20
CA ARG A 106 -5.98 -17.29 -4.53
C ARG A 106 -6.28 -18.17 -3.33
N ASP A 107 -5.84 -17.74 -2.14
CA ASP A 107 -5.97 -18.51 -0.91
C ASP A 107 -7.41 -18.54 -0.39
N ASN A 108 -8.22 -17.52 -0.70
CA ASN A 108 -9.65 -17.45 -0.37
C ASN A 108 -10.58 -18.02 -1.44
N ASN A 109 -10.03 -18.72 -2.44
CA ASN A 109 -10.85 -19.41 -3.41
C ASN A 109 -11.34 -20.75 -2.83
N ALA A 110 -12.52 -21.23 -3.26
CA ALA A 110 -13.17 -22.42 -2.69
C ALA A 110 -12.30 -23.70 -2.73
N ILE A 111 -11.35 -23.75 -3.67
CA ILE A 111 -10.35 -24.81 -3.77
C ILE A 111 -8.99 -24.22 -3.40
N ARG A 112 -8.49 -24.59 -2.22
CA ARG A 112 -7.16 -24.21 -1.74
C ARG A 112 -6.12 -25.18 -2.30
N VAL A 113 -5.16 -24.67 -3.05
CA VAL A 113 -4.04 -25.47 -3.58
C VAL A 113 -2.76 -25.07 -2.84
N SER A 114 -2.16 -25.99 -2.09
CA SER A 114 -0.86 -25.74 -1.44
C SER A 114 0.28 -25.82 -2.46
N ARG A 115 1.41 -25.17 -2.14
CA ARG A 115 2.69 -25.41 -2.82
C ARG A 115 3.47 -26.46 -2.06
#